data_AF-A0AAN6IKT2-F1
#
_entry.id   AF-A0AAN6IKT2-F1
#
_cell.length_a   1.000
_cell.length_b   1.000
_cell.length_c   1.000
_cell.angle_alpha   90.00
_cell.angle_beta   90.00
_cell.angle_gamma   90.00
#
_symmetry.space_group_name_H-M   'P 1'
#
loop_
_entity.id
_entity.type
_entity.pdbx_description
1 polymer ?
#
loop_
_entity_poly.entity_id
_entity_poly.type
_entity_poly.pdbx_seq_one_letter_code
_entity_poly.pdbx_strand_id
1 'polypeptide(L)'
;MYALRSLSKLVWGANEGAETFKLASGVLYEERPGAKVARKCIYKDSELCIRKTSTSYQYQLVAIRALEEGEDLSDSLDDERSFLIGIELKFTPTTFEGAHGFRWNDVGESTYEFIADESVTKSVREAFAMAVARCAWERKHRREYTEADAGEVKEIMDRAEDEELERLLDSVKLDDADIEAAVGPMSPVKPRPVDPE
;
A
#
# COMPACT_ATOMS: atom_id res chain seq x y z
N MET A 1 0.53 31.14 -16.33
CA MET A 1 -0.33 30.07 -16.90
C MET A 1 0.55 28.85 -17.14
N TYR A 2 0.39 27.81 -16.32
CA TYR A 2 1.11 26.53 -16.50
C TYR A 2 0.09 25.49 -16.94
N ALA A 3 0.25 24.97 -18.16
CA ALA A 3 -0.66 24.03 -18.78
C ALA A 3 -0.32 22.59 -18.37
N LEU A 4 -1.01 22.06 -17.35
CA LEU A 4 -1.05 20.63 -17.02
C LEU A 4 -2.11 19.91 -17.87
N ARG A 5 -1.92 19.91 -19.18
CA ARG A 5 -2.78 19.17 -20.12
C ARG A 5 -1.90 18.32 -21.01
N SER A 6 -1.64 17.07 -20.60
CA SER A 6 -1.43 15.90 -21.48
C SER A 6 -0.59 14.78 -20.82
N LEU A 7 -0.96 14.32 -19.62
CA LEU A 7 -0.58 12.97 -19.16
C LEU A 7 -1.76 11.99 -19.26
N SER A 8 -2.98 12.49 -19.46
CA SER A 8 -4.22 11.71 -19.54
C SER A 8 -4.45 11.02 -20.89
N LYS A 9 -3.59 11.26 -21.90
CA LYS A 9 -3.79 10.77 -23.29
C LYS A 9 -2.72 9.79 -23.78
N LEU A 10 -1.70 9.49 -22.99
CA LEU A 10 -0.63 8.55 -23.40
C LEU A 10 -0.77 7.15 -22.79
N VAL A 11 -1.76 6.94 -21.93
CA VAL A 11 -2.03 5.65 -21.26
C VAL A 11 -3.49 5.22 -21.44
N TRP A 12 -4.20 5.83 -22.41
CA TRP A 12 -5.60 5.51 -22.70
C TRP A 12 -5.86 5.47 -24.21
N GLY A 13 -5.50 4.37 -24.86
CA GLY A 13 -5.52 4.19 -26.31
C GLY A 13 -5.71 2.73 -26.75
N ALA A 14 -6.98 2.31 -26.79
CA ALA A 14 -7.54 1.32 -27.72
C ALA A 14 -6.86 -0.06 -27.83
N ASN A 15 -7.24 -0.98 -26.96
CA ASN A 15 -7.45 -2.37 -27.35
C ASN A 15 -8.55 -2.97 -26.46
N GLU A 16 -9.59 -3.55 -27.06
CA GLU A 16 -10.53 -4.40 -26.32
C GLU A 16 -9.72 -5.57 -25.74
N GLY A 17 -9.39 -5.45 -24.44
CA GLY A 17 -8.50 -6.34 -23.71
C GLY A 17 -7.31 -5.67 -22.99
N ALA A 18 -7.03 -4.38 -23.21
CA ALA A 18 -5.80 -3.73 -22.75
C ALA A 18 -6.03 -2.37 -22.09
N GLU A 19 -5.64 -2.26 -20.81
CA GLU A 19 -4.75 -1.21 -20.30
C GLU A 19 -4.47 -1.47 -18.82
N THR A 20 -3.37 -2.19 -18.62
CA THR A 20 -2.85 -2.60 -17.32
C THR A 20 -1.97 -1.47 -16.82
N PHE A 21 -2.47 -0.64 -15.91
CA PHE A 21 -1.62 0.34 -15.23
C PHE A 21 -0.61 -0.44 -14.37
N LYS A 22 0.70 -0.18 -14.52
CA LYS A 22 1.76 -0.98 -13.89
C LYS A 22 2.90 -0.16 -13.30
N LEU A 23 3.48 -0.69 -12.22
CA LEU A 23 4.78 -0.34 -11.69
C LEU A 23 5.78 -1.36 -12.24
N ALA A 24 6.77 -0.88 -12.99
CA ALA A 24 7.61 -1.73 -13.80
C ALA A 24 8.71 -2.48 -13.02
N SER A 25 9.00 -2.09 -11.78
CA SER A 25 10.07 -2.72 -11.01
C SER A 25 9.92 -2.45 -9.53
N GLY A 26 10.25 -3.46 -8.73
CA GLY A 26 10.25 -3.42 -7.28
C GLY A 26 10.25 -4.81 -6.65
N VAL A 27 10.17 -4.80 -5.32
CA VAL A 27 10.31 -5.99 -4.47
C VAL A 27 8.98 -6.27 -3.77
N LEU A 28 8.50 -7.52 -3.84
CA LEU A 28 7.31 -7.95 -3.11
C LEU A 28 7.70 -8.66 -1.81
N TYR A 29 7.09 -8.24 -0.71
CA TYR A 29 7.19 -8.84 0.61
C TYR A 29 5.81 -9.32 1.10
N GLU A 30 5.84 -10.33 1.97
CA GLU A 30 4.73 -10.78 2.79
C GLU A 30 5.08 -10.54 4.26
N GLU A 31 4.27 -9.75 4.94
CA GLU A 31 4.35 -9.53 6.39
C GLU A 31 3.55 -10.59 7.12
N ARG A 32 4.18 -11.20 8.13
CA ARG A 32 3.61 -12.29 8.92
C ARG A 32 3.76 -11.95 10.41
N PRO A 33 2.77 -11.26 11.01
CA PRO A 33 2.76 -10.96 12.43
C PRO A 33 2.94 -12.24 13.26
N GLY A 34 3.83 -12.20 14.27
CA GLY A 34 4.07 -13.35 15.16
C GLY A 34 4.96 -14.46 14.59
N ALA A 35 5.41 -14.38 13.33
CA ALA A 35 6.39 -15.30 12.78
C ALA A 35 7.83 -14.94 13.23
N LYS A 36 8.73 -15.94 13.26
CA LYS A 36 10.17 -15.73 13.54
C LYS A 36 10.83 -14.73 12.58
N VAL A 37 10.30 -14.65 11.36
CA VAL A 37 10.68 -13.66 10.34
C VAL A 37 9.42 -12.87 10.03
N ALA A 38 9.33 -11.66 10.59
CA ALA A 38 8.16 -10.80 10.49
C ALA A 38 7.86 -10.33 9.05
N ARG A 39 8.88 -10.29 8.19
CA ARG A 39 8.78 -9.90 6.78
C ARG A 39 9.56 -10.87 5.90
N LYS A 40 8.87 -11.52 4.97
CA LYS A 40 9.43 -12.48 4.02
C LYS A 40 9.48 -11.85 2.62
N CYS A 41 10.65 -11.80 2.00
CA CYS A 41 10.76 -11.48 0.57
C CYS A 41 10.13 -12.60 -0.26
N ILE A 42 9.17 -12.25 -1.11
CA ILE A 42 8.47 -13.17 -2.02
C ILE A 42 9.11 -13.08 -3.40
N TYR A 43 9.20 -11.89 -3.97
CA TYR A 43 9.85 -11.62 -5.26
C TYR A 43 10.89 -10.54 -5.09
N LYS A 44 12.13 -10.85 -5.47
CA LYS A 44 13.24 -9.88 -5.45
C LYS A 44 13.10 -8.84 -6.54
N ASP A 45 12.66 -9.29 -7.71
CA ASP A 45 12.39 -8.46 -8.88
C ASP A 45 10.98 -8.77 -9.36
N SER A 46 10.12 -7.76 -9.40
CA SER A 46 8.72 -7.93 -9.75
C SER A 46 8.07 -6.68 -10.31
N GLU A 47 7.04 -6.89 -11.12
CA GLU A 47 6.12 -5.86 -11.56
C GLU A 47 4.83 -5.91 -10.71
N LEU A 48 4.22 -4.76 -10.46
CA LEU A 48 2.89 -4.66 -9.84
C LEU A 48 1.91 -4.03 -10.82
N CYS A 49 0.77 -4.66 -11.10
CA CYS A 49 -0.11 -4.22 -12.17
C CYS A 49 -1.60 -4.39 -11.85
N ILE A 50 -2.45 -3.57 -12.48
CA ILE A 50 -3.91 -3.66 -12.35
C ILE A 50 -4.48 -4.38 -13.57
N ARG A 51 -5.16 -5.51 -13.34
CA ARG A 51 -5.75 -6.34 -14.40
C ARG A 51 -7.28 -6.31 -14.33
N LYS A 52 -7.93 -6.11 -15.48
CA LYS A 52 -9.38 -6.30 -15.62
C LYS A 52 -9.72 -7.78 -15.61
N THR A 53 -10.83 -8.15 -14.97
CA THR A 53 -11.37 -9.51 -15.05
C THR A 53 -12.48 -9.59 -16.10
N SER A 54 -12.99 -10.80 -16.36
CA SER A 54 -14.18 -11.01 -17.20
C SER A 54 -15.49 -10.51 -16.57
N THR A 55 -15.49 -10.18 -15.27
CA THR A 55 -16.67 -9.70 -14.55
C THR A 55 -16.62 -8.19 -14.40
N SER A 56 -17.72 -7.51 -14.75
CA SER A 56 -17.82 -6.05 -14.63
C SER A 56 -17.53 -5.56 -13.21
N TYR A 57 -16.80 -4.46 -13.12
CA TYR A 57 -16.39 -3.82 -11.87
C TYR A 57 -15.56 -4.73 -10.96
N GLN A 58 -14.89 -5.73 -11.54
CA GLN A 58 -13.94 -6.58 -10.82
C GLN A 58 -12.57 -6.48 -11.47
N TYR A 59 -11.60 -6.13 -10.63
CA TYR A 59 -10.22 -5.86 -11.00
C TYR A 59 -9.30 -6.61 -10.05
N GLN A 60 -8.12 -6.99 -10.53
CA GLN A 60 -7.09 -7.63 -9.72
C GLN A 60 -5.85 -6.75 -9.64
N LEU A 61 -5.27 -6.65 -8.47
CA LEU A 61 -3.91 -6.20 -8.25
C LEU A 61 -3.03 -7.44 -8.41
N VAL A 62 -2.04 -7.39 -9.30
CA VAL A 62 -1.24 -8.56 -9.65
C VAL A 62 0.23 -8.23 -9.53
N ALA A 63 0.93 -8.97 -8.68
CA ALA A 63 2.39 -8.94 -8.59
C ALA A 63 2.96 -10.11 -9.39
N ILE A 64 3.89 -9.82 -10.30
CA ILE A 64 4.46 -10.79 -11.24
C ILE A 64 5.96 -10.80 -11.03
N ARG A 65 6.55 -11.97 -10.80
CA ARG A 65 8.00 -12.15 -10.71
C ARG A 65 8.65 -11.83 -12.06
N ALA A 66 9.70 -11.02 -12.05
CA ALA A 66 10.56 -10.85 -13.21
C ALA A 66 11.42 -12.11 -13.38
N LEU A 67 11.37 -12.71 -14.56
CA LEU A 67 12.20 -13.85 -14.92
C LEU A 67 13.55 -13.36 -15.45
N GLU A 68 14.65 -13.89 -14.92
CA GLU A 68 15.98 -13.62 -15.46
C GLU A 68 16.21 -14.41 -16.76
N GLU A 69 17.03 -13.84 -17.67
CA GLU A 69 17.38 -14.46 -18.94
C GLU A 69 18.15 -15.77 -18.68
N GLY A 70 17.52 -16.92 -18.95
CA GLY A 70 18.10 -18.25 -18.75
C GLY A 70 17.38 -19.12 -17.70
N GLU A 71 16.32 -18.64 -17.06
CA GLU A 71 15.47 -19.49 -16.21
C GLU A 71 14.52 -20.37 -17.05
N ASP A 72 14.43 -21.66 -16.69
CA ASP A 72 13.49 -22.61 -17.29
C ASP A 72 12.06 -22.36 -16.79
N LEU A 73 11.17 -21.97 -17.70
CA LEU A 73 9.74 -21.67 -17.43
C LEU A 73 8.93 -22.86 -16.87
N SER A 74 9.50 -24.06 -16.82
CA SER A 74 8.81 -25.28 -16.39
C SER A 74 8.79 -25.49 -14.88
N ASP A 75 9.67 -24.81 -14.13
CA ASP A 75 9.84 -25.03 -12.68
C ASP A 75 9.11 -24.00 -11.79
N SER A 76 8.51 -22.95 -12.36
CA SER A 76 7.99 -21.81 -11.60
C SER A 76 6.46 -21.68 -11.67
N LEU A 77 5.75 -22.53 -10.92
CA LEU A 77 4.29 -22.44 -10.78
C LEU A 77 3.80 -21.26 -9.89
N ASP A 78 4.69 -20.48 -9.27
CA ASP A 78 4.36 -19.37 -8.34
C ASP A 78 4.93 -18.01 -8.80
N ASP A 79 4.91 -17.74 -10.11
CA ASP A 79 5.41 -16.48 -10.69
C ASP A 79 4.40 -15.32 -10.60
N GLU A 80 3.17 -15.58 -10.15
CA GLU A 80 2.12 -14.58 -10.09
C GLU A 80 1.31 -14.66 -8.80
N ARG A 81 1.09 -13.50 -8.17
CA ARG A 81 0.13 -13.33 -7.08
C ARG A 81 -0.93 -12.32 -7.46
N SER A 82 -2.20 -12.70 -7.33
CA SER A 82 -3.33 -11.84 -7.68
C SER A 82 -4.26 -11.62 -6.48
N PHE A 83 -4.68 -10.38 -6.30
CA PHE A 83 -5.51 -9.91 -5.20
C PHE A 83 -6.70 -9.15 -5.76
N LEU A 84 -7.90 -9.40 -5.24
CA LEU A 84 -9.10 -8.72 -5.72
C LEU A 84 -9.12 -7.27 -5.22
N ILE A 85 -9.22 -6.30 -6.13
CA ILE A 85 -9.25 -4.89 -5.75
C ILE A 85 -10.64 -4.56 -5.24
N GLY A 86 -10.70 -4.21 -3.95
CA GLY A 86 -11.87 -3.70 -3.29
C GLY A 86 -11.48 -2.86 -2.08
N ILE A 87 -12.48 -2.39 -1.36
CA ILE A 87 -12.30 -1.63 -0.11
C ILE A 87 -11.57 -2.44 0.95
N GLU A 88 -11.88 -3.74 0.99
CA GLU A 88 -11.30 -4.74 1.86
C GLU A 88 -9.79 -4.90 1.69
N LEU A 89 -9.25 -4.55 0.52
CA LEU A 89 -7.82 -4.64 0.21
C LEU A 89 -7.00 -3.67 1.07
N LYS A 90 -7.59 -2.54 1.50
CA LYS A 90 -6.93 -1.48 2.28
C LYS A 90 -5.56 -1.10 1.71
N PHE A 91 -5.56 -0.72 0.43
CA PHE A 91 -4.35 -0.38 -0.30
C PHE A 91 -3.84 1.00 0.12
N THR A 92 -2.66 1.05 0.74
CA THR A 92 -2.09 2.28 1.29
C THR A 92 -0.66 2.53 0.83
N PRO A 93 -0.18 3.78 0.79
CA PRO A 93 1.23 4.08 0.61
C PRO A 93 2.07 3.58 1.80
N THR A 94 3.24 3.02 1.52
CA THR A 94 4.22 2.63 2.55
C THR A 94 5.61 3.21 2.24
N THR A 95 6.50 3.18 3.23
CA THR A 95 7.91 3.51 3.06
C THR A 95 8.76 2.53 3.87
N PHE A 96 9.79 1.97 3.24
CA PHE A 96 10.74 1.05 3.85
C PHE A 96 12.16 1.42 3.46
N GLU A 97 13.04 1.62 4.46
CA GLU A 97 14.44 2.01 4.25
C GLU A 97 14.63 3.23 3.33
N GLY A 98 13.66 4.15 3.32
CA GLY A 98 13.66 5.34 2.47
C GLY A 98 13.11 5.12 1.05
N ALA A 99 12.86 3.87 0.65
CA ALA A 99 12.16 3.54 -0.59
C ALA A 99 10.63 3.54 -0.38
N HIS A 100 9.88 3.94 -1.40
CA HIS A 100 8.44 4.10 -1.31
C HIS A 100 7.69 3.01 -2.05
N GLY A 101 6.51 2.66 -1.56
CA GLY A 101 5.76 1.54 -2.09
C GLY A 101 4.29 1.57 -1.72
N PHE A 102 3.70 0.37 -1.69
CA PHE A 102 2.32 0.16 -1.29
C PHE A 102 2.18 -1.07 -0.39
N ARG A 103 1.24 -1.01 0.54
CA ARG A 103 0.85 -2.12 1.42
C ARG A 103 -0.62 -2.46 1.20
N TRP A 104 -0.99 -3.74 1.35
CA TRP A 104 -2.39 -4.18 1.32
C TRP A 104 -2.62 -5.46 2.10
N ASN A 105 -3.89 -5.77 2.40
CA ASN A 105 -4.31 -7.00 3.07
C ASN A 105 -4.94 -7.98 2.08
N ASP A 106 -4.60 -9.25 2.20
CA ASP A 106 -5.35 -10.34 1.57
C ASP A 106 -6.42 -10.90 2.51
N VAL A 107 -7.39 -11.62 1.94
CA VAL A 107 -8.55 -12.22 2.64
C VAL A 107 -8.12 -13.22 3.73
N GLY A 108 -6.89 -13.73 3.70
CA GLY A 108 -6.32 -14.69 4.65
C GLY A 108 -5.39 -14.12 5.73
N GLU A 109 -5.58 -12.88 6.18
CA GLU A 109 -4.77 -12.19 7.22
C GLU A 109 -3.32 -11.87 6.85
N SER A 110 -2.89 -12.21 5.64
CA SER A 110 -1.55 -11.86 5.15
C SER A 110 -1.54 -10.41 4.68
N THR A 111 -0.57 -9.64 5.16
CA THR A 111 -0.30 -8.29 4.65
C THR A 111 0.82 -8.39 3.64
N TYR A 112 0.65 -7.76 2.48
CA TYR A 112 1.67 -7.71 1.43
C TYR A 112 2.19 -6.28 1.31
N GLU A 113 3.46 -6.17 0.96
CA GLU A 113 4.09 -4.88 0.71
C GLU A 113 4.91 -4.95 -0.58
N PHE A 114 4.70 -4.00 -1.48
CA PHE A 114 5.50 -3.80 -2.67
C PHE A 114 6.33 -2.53 -2.52
N ILE A 115 7.66 -2.65 -2.51
CA ILE A 115 8.58 -1.52 -2.49
C ILE A 115 9.03 -1.24 -3.91
N ALA A 116 8.69 -0.06 -4.43
CA ALA A 116 9.04 0.32 -5.79
C ALA A 116 10.49 0.78 -5.86
N ASP A 117 11.14 0.47 -6.98
CA ASP A 117 12.50 0.92 -7.24
C ASP A 117 12.58 2.44 -7.44
N GLU A 118 13.79 2.99 -7.29
CA GLU A 118 14.06 4.43 -7.46
C GLU A 118 13.67 4.96 -8.86
N SER A 119 13.64 4.09 -9.86
CA SER A 119 13.21 4.41 -11.22
C SER A 119 11.72 4.78 -11.30
N VAL A 120 10.91 4.35 -10.31
CA VAL A 120 9.47 4.61 -10.26
C VAL A 120 9.19 5.94 -9.59
N THR A 121 8.91 6.96 -10.41
CA THR A 121 8.66 8.32 -9.93
C THR A 121 7.44 8.43 -9.00
N LYS A 122 7.44 9.46 -8.13
CA LYS A 122 6.31 9.80 -7.26
C LYS A 122 5.00 9.96 -8.04
N SER A 123 5.01 10.65 -9.18
CA SER A 123 3.82 10.86 -9.99
C SER A 123 3.24 9.56 -10.55
N VAL A 124 4.09 8.58 -10.91
CA VAL A 124 3.63 7.26 -11.36
C VAL A 124 3.00 6.48 -10.22
N ARG A 125 3.59 6.52 -9.02
CA ARG A 125 3.02 5.90 -7.82
C ARG A 125 1.67 6.52 -7.45
N GLU A 126 1.55 7.85 -7.43
CA GLU A 126 0.29 8.54 -7.14
C GLU A 126 -0.81 8.18 -8.16
N ALA A 127 -0.46 8.12 -9.45
CA ALA A 127 -1.39 7.68 -10.48
C ALA A 127 -1.81 6.21 -10.30
N PHE A 128 -0.90 5.35 -9.85
CA PHE A 128 -1.18 3.94 -9.53
C PHE A 128 -2.19 3.82 -8.40
N ALA A 129 -1.93 4.50 -7.27
CA ALA A 129 -2.82 4.52 -6.12
C ALA A 129 -4.22 5.02 -6.48
N MET A 130 -4.30 6.11 -7.25
CA MET A 130 -5.56 6.65 -7.76
C MET A 130 -6.30 5.64 -8.66
N ALA A 131 -5.60 4.89 -9.50
CA ALA A 131 -6.21 3.85 -10.33
C ALA A 131 -6.78 2.70 -9.47
N VAL A 132 -6.04 2.25 -8.45
CA VAL A 132 -6.55 1.25 -7.49
C VAL A 132 -7.79 1.76 -6.76
N ALA A 133 -7.78 3.01 -6.28
CA ALA A 133 -8.91 3.62 -5.59
C ALA A 133 -10.16 3.70 -6.49
N ARG A 134 -10.00 4.06 -7.77
CA ARG A 134 -11.09 4.03 -8.76
C ARG A 134 -11.66 2.63 -8.93
N CYS A 135 -10.80 1.62 -9.12
CA CYS A 135 -11.23 0.23 -9.24
C CYS A 135 -12.00 -0.25 -7.99
N ALA A 136 -11.54 0.12 -6.79
CA ALA A 136 -12.23 -0.18 -5.54
C ALA A 136 -13.59 0.53 -5.44
N TRP A 137 -13.68 1.79 -5.91
CA TRP A 137 -14.92 2.56 -5.97
C TRP A 137 -15.94 1.87 -6.88
N GLU A 138 -15.53 1.49 -8.09
CA GLU A 138 -16.41 0.83 -9.05
C GLU A 138 -16.95 -0.49 -8.51
N ARG A 139 -16.09 -1.28 -7.85
CA ARG A 139 -16.51 -2.54 -7.24
C ARG A 139 -17.57 -2.31 -6.15
N LYS A 140 -17.39 -1.28 -5.32
CA LYS A 140 -18.34 -0.94 -4.25
C LYS A 140 -19.69 -0.49 -4.81
N HIS A 141 -19.68 0.37 -5.82
CA HIS A 141 -20.89 1.04 -6.32
C HIS A 141 -21.53 0.37 -7.53
N ARG A 142 -20.84 -0.60 -8.16
CA ARG A 142 -21.28 -1.28 -9.40
C ARG A 142 -21.58 -0.30 -10.53
N ARG A 143 -20.76 0.74 -10.64
CA ARG A 143 -20.86 1.85 -11.60
C ARG A 143 -19.45 2.19 -12.10
N GLU A 144 -19.35 2.85 -13.25
CA GLU A 144 -18.06 3.32 -13.76
C GLU A 144 -17.52 4.48 -12.92
N TYR A 145 -16.20 4.55 -12.71
CA TYR A 145 -15.59 5.59 -11.86
C TYR A 145 -15.80 7.01 -12.42
N THR A 146 -16.13 7.13 -13.70
CA THR A 146 -16.46 8.39 -14.38
C THR A 146 -17.71 9.05 -13.80
N GLU A 147 -18.56 8.28 -13.11
CA GLU A 147 -19.74 8.75 -12.41
C GLU A 147 -19.47 9.17 -10.95
N ALA A 148 -18.26 8.92 -10.45
CA ALA A 148 -17.86 9.27 -9.09
C ALA A 148 -17.54 10.76 -8.98
N ASP A 149 -17.93 11.37 -7.86
CA ASP A 149 -17.34 12.66 -7.47
C ASP A 149 -15.88 12.47 -7.05
N ALA A 150 -15.06 13.49 -7.28
CA ALA A 150 -13.64 13.45 -6.91
C ALA A 150 -13.44 13.18 -5.41
N GLY A 151 -14.36 13.64 -4.56
CA GLY A 151 -14.36 13.37 -3.12
C GLY A 151 -14.59 11.90 -2.78
N GLU A 152 -15.44 11.18 -3.51
CA GLU A 152 -15.78 9.78 -3.20
C GLU A 152 -14.61 8.83 -3.46
N VAL A 153 -13.82 9.09 -4.53
CA VAL A 153 -12.61 8.32 -4.80
C VAL A 153 -11.51 8.67 -3.78
N LYS A 154 -11.41 9.94 -3.40
CA LYS A 154 -10.45 10.39 -2.37
C LYS A 154 -10.74 9.76 -1.01
N GLU A 155 -12.02 9.66 -0.62
CA GLU A 155 -12.45 9.02 0.64
C GLU A 155 -11.96 7.57 0.75
N ILE A 156 -11.87 6.83 -0.36
CA ILE A 156 -11.33 5.47 -0.36
C ILE A 156 -9.85 5.47 0.04
N MET A 157 -9.07 6.45 -0.43
CA MET A 157 -7.66 6.59 -0.07
C MET A 157 -7.50 7.06 1.38
N ASP A 158 -8.20 8.14 1.75
CA ASP A 158 -8.11 8.73 3.09
C ASP A 158 -8.46 7.70 4.18
N ARG A 159 -9.55 6.93 4.01
CA ARG A 159 -9.95 5.92 4.99
C ARG A 159 -8.91 4.80 5.14
N ALA A 160 -8.25 4.42 4.06
CA ALA A 160 -7.22 3.39 4.13
C ALA A 160 -6.01 3.88 4.95
N GLU A 161 -5.61 5.15 4.79
CA GLU A 161 -4.54 5.79 5.56
C GLU A 161 -4.89 5.93 7.06
N ASP A 162 -6.12 6.37 7.39
CA ASP A 162 -6.58 6.51 8.77
C ASP A 162 -6.56 5.16 9.52
N GLU A 163 -7.06 4.09 8.88
CA GLU A 163 -7.05 2.74 9.46
C GLU A 163 -5.62 2.19 9.66
N GLU A 164 -4.67 2.56 8.81
CA GLU A 164 -3.26 2.20 8.99
C GLU A 164 -2.61 2.96 10.15
N LEU A 165 -2.90 4.26 10.28
CA LEU A 165 -2.41 5.07 11.39
C LEU A 165 -2.92 4.54 12.73
N GLU A 166 -4.20 4.17 12.82
CA GLU A 166 -4.78 3.54 14.02
C GLU A 166 -4.05 2.24 14.39
N ARG A 167 -3.75 1.37 13.40
CA ARG A 167 -2.97 0.14 13.64
C ARG A 167 -1.56 0.42 14.15
N LEU A 168 -0.89 1.42 13.59
CA LEU A 168 0.45 1.81 14.05
C LEU A 168 0.40 2.33 15.49
N LEU A 169 -0.58 3.18 15.82
CA LEU A 169 -0.79 3.66 17.19
C LEU A 169 -1.04 2.50 18.16
N ASP A 170 -1.87 1.53 17.79
CA ASP A 170 -2.11 0.33 18.60
C ASP A 170 -0.84 -0.51 18.81
N SER A 171 0.02 -0.63 17.80
CA SER A 171 1.30 -1.34 17.92
C SER A 171 2.33 -0.62 18.80
N VAL A 172 2.19 0.71 18.95
CA VAL A 172 3.09 1.59 19.72
C VAL A 172 2.57 1.87 21.12
N LYS A 173 1.38 1.37 21.50
CA LYS A 173 0.90 1.43 22.89
C LYS A 173 1.92 0.73 23.79
N LEU A 174 2.87 1.52 24.29
CA LEU A 174 3.69 1.24 25.45
C LEU A 174 2.69 0.82 26.53
N ASP A 175 2.88 -0.36 27.07
CA ASP A 175 2.21 -0.78 28.29
C ASP A 175 2.38 0.33 29.34
N ASP A 176 1.31 0.64 30.07
CA ASP A 176 1.33 1.69 31.11
C ASP A 176 2.49 1.47 32.11
N ALA A 177 2.93 0.21 32.27
CA ALA A 177 4.11 -0.19 33.03
C ALA A 177 5.44 0.36 32.47
N ASP A 178 5.62 0.41 31.14
CA ASP A 178 6.82 0.96 30.49
C ASP A 178 6.86 2.49 30.61
N ILE A 179 5.69 3.15 30.57
CA ILE A 179 5.58 4.60 30.84
C ILE A 179 5.88 4.88 32.32
N GLU A 180 5.33 4.12 33.26
CA GLU A 180 5.62 4.24 34.69
C GLU A 180 7.12 3.99 35.01
N ALA A 181 7.74 3.01 34.34
CA ALA A 181 9.16 2.73 34.47
C ALA A 181 10.04 3.85 33.90
N ALA A 182 9.62 4.50 32.80
CA ALA A 182 10.35 5.59 32.18
C ALA A 182 10.21 6.93 32.93
N VAL A 183 9.05 7.19 33.54
CA VAL A 183 8.82 8.41 34.33
C VAL A 183 9.50 8.31 35.71
N GLY A 184 9.72 7.09 36.22
CA GLY A 184 10.26 6.85 37.55
C GLY A 184 9.36 7.42 38.65
N PRO A 185 9.55 7.04 39.92
CA PRO A 185 8.83 7.71 41.00
C PRO A 185 9.27 9.18 41.03
N MET A 186 8.33 10.11 40.76
CA MET A 186 8.56 11.53 40.99
C MET A 186 9.08 11.70 42.42
N SER A 187 10.35 12.05 42.56
CA SER A 187 10.91 12.33 43.87
C SER A 187 10.17 13.53 44.45
N PRO A 188 9.70 13.46 45.71
CA PRO A 188 8.99 14.56 46.32
C PRO A 188 9.89 15.80 46.27
N VAL A 189 9.41 16.85 45.60
CA VAL A 189 10.09 18.15 45.56
C VAL A 189 10.22 18.63 47.00
N LYS A 190 11.45 18.61 47.54
CA LYS A 190 11.70 19.16 48.88
C LYS A 190 11.29 20.63 48.85
N PRO A 191 10.43 21.09 49.77
CA PRO A 191 10.07 22.50 49.84
C PRO A 191 11.34 23.32 50.08
N ARG A 192 11.49 24.37 49.28
CA ARG A 192 12.61 25.31 49.37
C ARG A 192 12.59 25.94 50.78
N PRO A 193 13.72 25.99 51.50
CA PRO A 193 13.77 26.68 52.79
C PRO A 193 13.38 28.14 52.59
N VAL A 194 12.46 28.62 53.42
CA VAL A 194 12.12 30.04 53.50
C VAL A 194 13.15 30.65 54.46
N ASP A 195 14.01 31.52 53.94
CA ASP A 195 14.97 32.25 54.77
C ASP A 195 14.21 33.18 55.73
N PRO A 196 14.55 33.19 57.03
CA PRO A 196 13.96 34.11 57.99
C PRO A 196 14.56 35.52 57.81
N GLU A 197 13.70 36.55 57.89
CA GLU A 197 14.02 37.98 57.80
C GLU A 197 14.95 38.49 58.92
#